data_AF-A0A6I7X361-F1
#
_entry.id   AF-A0A6I7X361-F1
#
_cell.length_a   1.000
_cell.length_b   1.000
_cell.length_c   1.000
_cell.angle_alpha   90.00
_cell.angle_beta   90.00
_cell.angle_gamma   90.00
#
_symmetry.space_group_name_H-M   'P 1'
#
loop_
_entity.id
_entity.type
_entity.pdbx_description
1 polymer ?
#
loop_
_entity_poly.entity_id
_entity_poly.type
_entity_poly.pdbx_seq_one_letter_code
_entity_poly.pdbx_strand_id
1 'polypeptide(L)' 'MTNLKRIYLLPEAEISDLYARLVFNQNEQQLYFELTQVELDTLGQFGTIKTKVHFILQLAYFKAKN' A
#
# COMPACT_ATOMS: atom_id res chain seq x y z
N MET A 1 2.87 -9.16 40.93
CA MET A 1 2.89 -7.99 40.02
C MET A 1 1.72 -8.10 39.06
N THR A 2 0.65 -7.34 39.30
CA THR A 2 -0.59 -7.37 38.53
C THR A 2 -0.37 -6.74 37.15
N ASN A 3 -0.31 -7.56 36.10
CA ASN A 3 -0.19 -7.11 34.72
C ASN A 3 -1.55 -6.55 34.26
N LEU A 4 -1.81 -5.29 34.59
CA LEU A 4 -2.95 -4.55 34.05
C LEU A 4 -2.67 -4.32 32.56
N LYS A 5 -3.19 -5.20 31.69
CA LYS A 5 -3.30 -4.96 30.24
C LYS A 5 -4.20 -3.75 30.01
N ARG A 6 -3.66 -2.55 30.22
CA ARG A 6 -4.30 -1.30 29.82
C ARG A 6 -4.25 -1.24 28.30
N ILE A 7 -5.43 -1.15 27.69
CA ILE A 7 -5.56 -0.82 26.28
C ILE A 7 -5.16 0.65 26.17
N TYR A 8 -3.94 0.90 25.68
CA TYR A 8 -3.52 2.24 25.30
C TYR A 8 -4.10 2.49 23.92
N LEU A 9 -4.99 3.50 23.80
CA LEU A 9 -5.37 3.99 22.48
C LEU A 9 -4.10 4.56 21.83
N LEU A 10 -3.82 4.11 20.61
CA LEU A 10 -2.75 4.68 19.80
C LEU A 10 -3.03 6.18 19.62
N PRO A 11 -2.04 7.06 19.85
CA PRO A 11 -2.14 8.47 19.48
C PRO A 11 -2.51 8.62 18.00
N GLU A 12 -3.23 9.68 17.63
CA GLU A 12 -3.63 9.92 16.24
C GLU A 12 -2.44 9.96 15.28
N ALA A 13 -1.27 10.42 15.73
CA ALA A 13 -0.04 10.41 14.95
C ALA A 13 0.43 8.99 14.61
N GLU A 14 0.37 8.05 15.56
CA GLU A 14 0.71 6.64 15.33
C GLU A 14 -0.34 5.95 14.46
N ILE A 15 -1.63 6.29 14.63
CA ILE A 15 -2.70 5.78 13.75
C ILE A 15 -2.48 6.28 12.32
N SER A 16 -2.13 7.55 12.16
CA SER A 16 -1.81 8.12 10.85
C SER A 16 -0.57 7.46 10.25
N ASP A 17 0.49 7.24 11.02
CA ASP A 17 1.69 6.60 10.49
C ASP A 17 1.42 5.14 10.04
N LEU A 18 0.60 4.40 10.80
CA LEU A 18 0.29 3.00 10.51
C LEU A 18 -0.79 2.79 9.44
N TYR A 19 -1.76 3.70 9.35
CA TYR A 19 -2.98 3.52 8.54
C TYR A 19 -3.28 4.69 7.60
N ALA A 20 -2.44 5.72 7.52
CA ALA A 20 -2.67 6.78 6.55
C ALA A 20 -2.69 6.22 5.14
N ARG A 21 -3.55 6.83 4.33
CA ARG A 21 -3.49 6.64 2.90
C ARG A 21 -2.16 7.21 2.41
N LEU A 22 -1.33 6.35 1.81
CA LEU A 22 -0.11 6.79 1.12
C LEU A 22 -0.50 7.83 0.06
N VAL A 23 0.00 9.04 0.21
CA VAL A 23 -0.10 10.11 -0.79
C VAL A 23 1.18 10.06 -1.58
N PHE A 24 1.14 9.46 -2.77
CA PHE A 24 2.31 9.37 -3.63
C PHE A 24 2.59 10.71 -4.30
N ASN A 25 3.80 11.22 -4.13
CA ASN A 25 4.31 12.35 -4.91
C ASN A 25 4.61 11.92 -6.37
N GLN A 26 4.86 12.87 -7.26
CA GLN A 26 5.06 12.57 -8.69
C GLN A 26 6.26 11.63 -8.97
N ASN A 27 7.34 11.75 -8.19
CA ASN A 27 8.52 10.89 -8.31
C ASN A 27 8.26 9.48 -7.79
N GLU A 28 7.54 9.36 -6.68
CA GLU A 28 7.09 8.09 -6.10
C GLU A 28 6.08 7.40 -7.01
N GLN A 29 5.23 8.16 -7.70
CA GLN A 29 4.35 7.61 -8.72
C GLN A 29 5.17 7.01 -9.86
N GLN A 30 6.17 7.74 -10.38
CA GLN A 30 7.07 7.17 -11.40
C GLN A 30 7.80 5.93 -10.91
N LEU A 31 8.28 5.91 -9.67
CA LEU A 31 9.06 4.80 -9.15
C LEU A 31 8.22 3.56 -8.82
N TYR A 32 7.08 3.75 -8.17
CA TYR A 32 6.27 2.64 -7.64
C TYR A 32 5.19 2.15 -8.59
N PHE A 33 4.76 2.98 -9.54
CA PHE A 33 3.79 2.58 -10.58
C PHE A 33 4.45 2.20 -11.90
N GLU A 34 5.78 2.25 -11.99
CA GLU A 34 6.48 1.61 -13.09
C GLU A 34 6.31 0.09 -13.00
N LEU A 35 5.70 -0.47 -14.05
CA LEU A 35 5.42 -1.90 -14.15
C LEU A 35 6.48 -2.57 -15.01
N THR A 36 7.04 -3.65 -14.48
CA THR A 36 7.93 -4.53 -15.27
C THR A 36 7.13 -5.39 -16.23
N GLN A 37 7.79 -5.96 -17.25
CA GLN A 37 7.13 -6.82 -18.23
C GLN A 37 6.36 -7.99 -17.58
N VAL A 38 6.91 -8.59 -16.52
CA VAL A 38 6.28 -9.67 -15.76
C VAL A 38 5.00 -9.22 -15.05
N GLU A 39 5.00 -7.99 -14.51
CA GLU A 39 3.84 -7.40 -13.85
C GLU A 39 2.75 -7.05 -14.87
N LEU A 40 3.12 -6.61 -16.08
CA LEU A 40 2.20 -6.36 -17.19
C LEU A 40 1.57 -7.66 -17.71
N ASP A 41 2.35 -8.73 -17.85
CA ASP A 41 1.86 -10.04 -18.27
C ASP A 41 0.87 -10.61 -17.24
N THR A 42 1.11 -10.36 -15.95
CA THR A 42 0.20 -10.70 -14.85
C THR A 42 -1.06 -9.82 -14.88
N LEU A 43 -0.91 -8.52 -15.14
CA LEU A 43 -2.02 -7.59 -15.30
C LEU A 43 -2.96 -7.99 -16.46
N GLY A 44 -2.38 -8.53 -17.54
CA GLY A 44 -3.09 -9.02 -18.72
C GLY A 44 -4.06 -10.17 -18.43
N GLN A 45 -3.80 -10.96 -17.39
CA GLN A 45 -4.65 -12.09 -16.98
C GLN A 45 -5.95 -11.66 -16.31
N PHE A 46 -6.03 -10.43 -15.79
CA PHE A 46 -7.26 -9.91 -15.19
C PHE A 46 -8.20 -9.36 -16.26
N GLY A 47 -9.44 -9.87 -16.32
CA GLY A 47 -10.43 -9.40 -17.29
C GLY A 47 -11.08 -8.04 -16.96
N THR A 48 -11.07 -7.62 -15.69
CA THR A 48 -11.79 -6.43 -15.22
C THR A 48 -10.86 -5.28 -14.91
N ILE A 49 -11.17 -4.08 -15.44
CA ILE A 49 -10.39 -2.85 -15.23
C ILE A 49 -10.23 -2.53 -13.74
N LYS A 50 -11.30 -2.68 -12.93
CA LYS A 50 -11.24 -2.47 -11.48
C LYS A 50 -10.18 -3.36 -10.82
N THR A 51 -10.13 -4.64 -11.18
CA THR A 51 -9.15 -5.59 -10.64
C THR A 51 -7.72 -5.19 -11.03
N LYS A 52 -7.51 -4.74 -12.27
CA LYS A 52 -6.22 -4.21 -12.72
C LYS A 52 -5.78 -3.00 -11.89
N VAL A 53 -6.69 -2.05 -11.66
CA VAL A 53 -6.42 -0.87 -10.83
C VAL A 53 -6.08 -1.26 -9.39
N HIS A 54 -6.84 -2.17 -8.79
CA HIS A 54 -6.54 -2.66 -7.43
C HIS A 54 -5.20 -3.38 -7.36
N PHE A 55 -4.87 -4.20 -8.35
CA PHE A 55 -3.58 -4.90 -8.44
C PHE A 55 -2.42 -3.91 -8.50
N ILE A 56 -2.48 -2.89 -9.38
CA ILE A 56 -1.43 -1.87 -9.50
C ILE A 56 -1.26 -1.11 -8.17
N LEU A 57 -2.36 -0.73 -7.52
CA LEU A 57 -2.32 -0.04 -6.23
C LEU A 57 -1.69 -0.89 -5.12
N GLN A 58 -2.02 -2.18 -5.05
CA GLN A 58 -1.41 -3.11 -4.09
C GLN A 58 0.08 -3.27 -4.35
N LEU A 59 0.46 -3.39 -5.63
CA LEU A 59 1.84 -3.56 -6.03
C LEU A 59 2.69 -2.34 -5.70
N ALA A 60 2.19 -1.13 -6.02
CA ALA A 60 2.82 0.12 -5.63
C ALA A 60 2.94 0.27 -4.09
N TYR A 61 1.91 -0.12 -3.34
CA TYR A 61 1.94 -0.13 -1.87
C TYR A 61 3.04 -1.05 -1.33
N PHE A 62 3.17 -2.27 -1.85
CA PHE A 62 4.24 -3.19 -1.42
C PHE A 62 5.63 -2.68 -1.81
N LYS A 63 5.78 -2.05 -2.98
CA LYS A 63 7.04 -1.42 -3.40
C LYS A 63 7.43 -0.23 -2.50
N ALA A 64 6.46 0.54 -2.02
CA ALA A 64 6.70 1.70 -1.16
C ALA A 64 6.97 1.35 0.31
N LYS A 65 6.53 0.17 0.76
CA LYS A 65 6.72 -0.29 2.14
C LYS A 65 8.08 -1.00 2.37
N ASN A 66 8.73 -1.48 1.30
CA ASN A 66 10.08 -2.07 1.33
C ASN A 66 11.16 -1.00 1.24
#